data_AF-A0A964AUQ0-F1
#
_entry.id   AF-A0A964AUQ0-F1
#
_cell.length_a   1.000
_cell.length_b   1.000
_cell.length_c   1.000
_cell.angle_alpha   90.00
_cell.angle_beta   90.00
_cell.angle_gamma   90.00
#
_symmetry.space_group_name_H-M   'P 1'
#
loop_
_entity.id
_entity.type
_entity.pdbx_description
1 polymer ?
#
loop_
_entity_poly.entity_id
_entity_poly.type
_entity_poly.pdbx_seq_one_letter_code
_entity_poly.pdbx_strand_id
1 'polypeptide(L)'
;MSDRADVPTALPRAMLLGSAGRLPFNGHLYVERRGGPARAHVAARVASGARPPVAWDAVLALHEALEGCTASDRFALCRDAWERLLTIDRARLGPAEGRDLCLLMVVEDPDGELISGVGLGRLMTLERGRLRDVVDLNHPLLGEPGLPEQLPKVLGPQAPGPVYLARCFGEPVEPPSAREALALCGVRA
;
A
#
# COMPACT_ATOMS: atom_id res chain seq x y z
N MET A 1 27.25 -15.70 -9.38
CA MET A 1 26.43 -14.88 -10.30
C MET A 1 25.60 -13.93 -9.45
N SER A 2 25.86 -12.63 -9.57
CA SER A 2 25.23 -11.59 -8.75
C SER A 2 23.86 -11.26 -9.34
N ASP A 3 22.79 -11.74 -8.71
CA ASP A 3 21.40 -11.41 -9.04
C ASP A 3 21.05 -9.99 -8.55
N ARG A 4 21.82 -8.99 -9.03
CA ARG A 4 21.47 -7.59 -8.86
C ARG A 4 20.51 -7.27 -9.99
N ALA A 5 19.22 -7.24 -9.68
CA ALA A 5 18.24 -6.66 -10.58
C ALA A 5 18.65 -5.20 -10.86
N ASP A 6 18.71 -4.80 -12.13
CA ASP A 6 18.71 -3.39 -12.51
C ASP A 6 17.36 -2.81 -12.05
N VAL A 7 17.38 -2.14 -10.91
CA VAL A 7 16.18 -1.55 -10.31
C VAL A 7 15.90 -0.23 -11.03
N PRO A 8 14.68 0.00 -11.58
CA PRO A 8 14.31 1.28 -12.17
C PRO A 8 14.57 2.45 -11.22
N THR A 9 15.00 3.59 -11.76
CA THR A 9 15.40 4.77 -10.98
C THR A 9 14.23 5.51 -10.32
N ALA A 10 12.98 5.25 -10.70
CA ALA A 10 11.79 5.82 -10.09
C ALA A 10 10.76 4.73 -9.80
N LEU A 11 10.77 4.21 -8.57
CA LEU A 11 9.76 3.29 -8.07
C LEU A 11 8.78 4.02 -7.16
N PRO A 12 7.48 3.63 -7.16
CA PRO A 12 6.56 4.05 -6.10
C PRO A 12 7.11 3.66 -4.73
N ARG A 13 6.96 4.54 -3.74
CA ARG A 13 7.46 4.32 -2.37
C ARG A 13 6.67 3.25 -1.63
N ALA A 14 5.40 3.07 -1.97
CA ALA A 14 4.53 2.02 -1.45
C ALA A 14 4.08 1.12 -2.61
N MET A 15 4.18 -0.20 -2.43
CA MET A 15 3.67 -1.17 -3.39
C MET A 15 3.01 -2.38 -2.73
N LEU A 16 2.02 -2.95 -3.41
CA LEU A 16 1.39 -4.21 -3.00
C LEU A 16 1.75 -5.30 -3.98
N LEU A 17 2.20 -6.44 -3.45
CA LEU A 17 2.35 -7.68 -4.21
C LEU A 17 0.96 -8.17 -4.64
N GLY A 18 0.85 -8.55 -5.90
CA GLY A 18 -0.35 -9.10 -6.50
C GLY A 18 -0.08 -9.48 -7.94
N SER A 19 -1.02 -10.18 -8.58
CA SER A 19 -0.94 -10.36 -10.04
C SER A 19 -1.46 -9.08 -10.69
N ALA A 20 -0.56 -8.15 -11.04
CA ALA A 20 -0.82 -7.18 -12.09
C ALA A 20 -1.00 -7.96 -13.41
N GLY A 21 -2.16 -8.60 -13.58
CA GLY A 21 -2.53 -9.23 -14.83
C GLY A 21 -2.45 -8.20 -15.96
N ARG A 22 -2.26 -8.66 -17.19
CA ARG A 22 -2.20 -7.80 -18.38
C ARG A 22 -3.48 -6.97 -18.65
N LEU A 23 -4.52 -7.14 -17.83
CA LEU A 23 -5.80 -6.46 -17.94
C LEU A 23 -5.92 -5.31 -16.94
N PRO A 24 -6.60 -4.22 -17.32
CA PRO A 24 -6.65 -2.99 -16.56
C PRO A 24 -7.52 -3.21 -15.30
N PHE A 25 -6.94 -2.98 -14.13
CA PHE A 25 -7.62 -2.75 -12.84
C PHE A 25 -8.29 -3.97 -12.18
N ASN A 26 -7.47 -4.85 -11.60
CA ASN A 26 -7.90 -5.84 -10.59
C ASN A 26 -8.09 -5.20 -9.20
N GLY A 27 -8.65 -3.99 -9.14
CA GLY A 27 -8.89 -3.27 -7.89
C GLY A 27 -7.64 -2.67 -7.23
N HIS A 28 -6.52 -2.59 -7.98
CA HIS A 28 -5.28 -2.00 -7.46
C HIS A 28 -5.26 -0.49 -7.67
N LEU A 29 -4.73 0.23 -6.69
CA LEU A 29 -4.54 1.67 -6.68
C LEU A 29 -3.10 1.99 -6.27
N TYR A 30 -2.48 2.92 -6.99
CA TYR A 30 -1.25 3.58 -6.60
C TYR A 30 -1.48 5.08 -6.65
N VAL A 31 -1.21 5.78 -5.55
CA VAL A 31 -1.45 7.21 -5.49
C VAL A 31 -0.44 7.92 -4.60
N GLU A 32 0.10 9.03 -5.10
CA GLU A 32 0.88 10.00 -4.31
C GLU A 32 -0.03 11.20 -3.99
N ARG A 33 0.02 11.66 -2.74
CA ARG A 33 -0.63 12.88 -2.26
C ARG A 33 0.37 13.76 -1.54
N ARG A 34 0.24 15.07 -1.73
CA ARG A 34 1.11 16.08 -1.11
C ARG A 34 0.27 16.97 -0.22
N GLY A 35 0.67 17.08 1.05
CA GLY A 35 0.13 18.02 2.02
C GLY A 35 1.27 18.87 2.55
N GLY A 36 1.48 20.06 1.99
CA GLY A 36 2.60 20.92 2.37
C GLY A 36 3.96 20.23 2.23
N PRO A 37 4.78 20.13 3.30
CA PRO A 37 6.06 19.43 3.27
C PRO A 37 5.92 17.90 3.32
N ALA A 38 4.74 17.38 3.70
CA ALA A 38 4.50 15.96 3.84
C ALA A 38 3.96 15.33 2.54
N ARG A 39 4.27 14.05 2.32
CA ARG A 39 3.80 13.27 1.19
C ARG A 39 3.29 11.93 1.67
N ALA A 40 2.16 11.48 1.13
CA ALA A 40 1.62 10.15 1.36
C ALA A 40 1.67 9.34 0.06
N HIS A 41 2.23 8.15 0.14
CA HIS A 41 2.30 7.17 -0.94
C HIS A 41 1.42 5.99 -0.53
N VAL A 42 0.38 5.73 -1.30
CA VAL A 42 -0.60 4.69 -0.99
C VAL A 42 -0.62 3.66 -2.10
N ALA A 43 -0.49 2.40 -1.72
CA ALA A 43 -0.79 1.26 -2.55
C ALA A 43 -1.95 0.49 -1.92
N ALA A 44 -3.03 0.27 -2.66
CA ALA A 44 -4.20 -0.41 -2.17
C ALA A 44 -4.71 -1.47 -3.15
N ARG A 45 -5.44 -2.45 -2.62
CA ARG A 45 -6.19 -3.44 -3.38
C ARG A 45 -7.55 -3.65 -2.74
N VAL A 46 -8.62 -3.51 -3.51
CA VAL A 46 -10.02 -3.66 -3.05
C VAL A 46 -10.90 -4.22 -4.16
N ALA A 47 -12.00 -4.90 -3.82
CA ALA A 47 -12.89 -5.56 -4.77
C ALA A 47 -12.12 -6.49 -5.73
N SER A 48 -11.10 -7.18 -5.21
CA SER A 48 -10.24 -8.04 -6.03
C SER A 48 -11.02 -9.28 -6.49
N GLY A 49 -10.96 -9.59 -7.78
CA GLY A 49 -11.76 -10.67 -8.39
C GLY A 49 -13.20 -10.26 -8.77
N ALA A 50 -13.62 -9.03 -8.48
CA ALA A 50 -14.86 -8.49 -9.03
C ALA A 50 -14.72 -8.19 -10.54
N ARG A 51 -15.85 -7.95 -11.21
CA ARG A 51 -15.85 -7.51 -12.62
C ARG A 51 -15.15 -6.14 -12.74
N PRO A 52 -14.43 -5.85 -13.84
CA PRO A 52 -13.61 -4.65 -13.95
C PRO A 52 -14.30 -3.31 -13.62
N PRO A 53 -15.56 -3.04 -14.05
CA PRO A 53 -16.24 -1.80 -13.67
C PRO A 53 -16.43 -1.64 -12.16
N VAL A 54 -16.73 -2.74 -11.45
CA VAL A 54 -16.94 -2.73 -10.00
C VAL A 54 -15.62 -2.49 -9.27
N ALA A 55 -14.54 -3.13 -9.74
CA ALA A 55 -13.21 -2.92 -9.19
C ALA A 55 -12.70 -1.48 -9.44
N TRP A 56 -13.03 -0.92 -10.61
CA TRP A 56 -12.73 0.46 -10.95
C TRP A 56 -13.46 1.46 -10.05
N ASP A 57 -14.76 1.30 -9.87
CA ASP A 57 -15.56 2.18 -9.01
C ASP A 57 -15.08 2.18 -7.56
N ALA A 58 -14.67 1.00 -7.05
CA ALA A 58 -14.09 0.87 -5.71
C ALA A 58 -12.75 1.59 -5.58
N VAL A 59 -11.87 1.46 -6.59
CA VAL A 59 -10.59 2.19 -6.65
C VAL A 59 -10.82 3.70 -6.74
N LEU A 60 -11.82 4.13 -7.53
CA LEU A 60 -12.16 5.55 -7.66
C LEU A 60 -12.64 6.13 -6.32
N ALA A 61 -13.46 5.39 -5.56
CA ALA A 61 -13.90 5.82 -4.24
C ALA A 61 -12.72 6.02 -3.26
N LEU A 62 -11.72 5.10 -3.28
CA LEU A 62 -10.48 5.28 -2.50
C LEU A 62 -9.69 6.51 -2.97
N HIS A 63 -9.57 6.70 -4.29
CA HIS A 63 -8.83 7.81 -4.87
C HIS A 63 -9.45 9.17 -4.50
N GLU A 64 -10.76 9.32 -4.67
CA GLU A 64 -11.54 10.52 -4.32
C GLU A 64 -11.41 10.86 -2.83
N ALA A 65 -11.51 9.87 -1.94
CA ALA A 65 -11.32 10.09 -0.51
C ALA A 65 -9.94 10.67 -0.19
N LEU A 66 -8.91 10.19 -0.89
CA LEU A 66 -7.52 10.64 -0.70
C LEU A 66 -7.20 11.96 -1.41
N GLU A 67 -7.97 12.41 -2.41
CA GLU A 67 -7.72 13.68 -3.12
C GLU A 67 -7.79 14.91 -2.22
N GLY A 68 -8.68 14.92 -1.23
CA GLY A 68 -8.85 16.06 -0.35
C GLY A 68 -7.83 16.16 0.79
N CYS A 69 -6.85 15.25 0.87
CA CYS A 69 -5.94 15.20 2.02
C CYS A 69 -5.01 16.42 2.04
N THR A 70 -5.00 17.15 3.15
CA THR A 70 -4.11 18.30 3.35
C THR A 70 -3.64 18.35 4.80
N ALA A 71 -2.34 18.48 5.03
CA ALA A 71 -1.80 18.60 6.38
C ALA A 71 -0.45 19.31 6.41
N SER A 72 0.02 19.65 7.61
CA SER A 72 1.30 20.31 7.88
C SER A 72 2.48 19.35 8.07
N ASP A 73 2.22 18.12 8.51
CA ASP A 73 3.23 17.12 8.89
C ASP A 73 2.73 15.69 8.61
N ARG A 74 3.64 14.71 8.69
CA ARG A 74 3.34 13.30 8.37
C ARG A 74 2.28 12.66 9.27
N PHE A 75 2.19 13.03 10.54
CA PHE A 75 1.21 12.44 11.47
C PHE A 75 -0.19 12.96 11.15
N ALA A 76 -0.31 14.27 10.95
CA ALA A 76 -1.57 14.89 10.57
C ALA A 76 -2.04 14.39 9.19
N LEU A 77 -1.14 14.24 8.21
CA LEU A 77 -1.48 13.72 6.88
C LEU A 77 -1.92 12.25 6.93
N CYS A 78 -1.22 11.41 7.71
CA CYS A 78 -1.59 10.00 7.88
C CYS A 78 -2.97 9.88 8.53
N ARG A 79 -3.25 10.66 9.58
CA ARG A 79 -4.55 10.67 10.25
C ARG A 79 -5.67 11.16 9.31
N ASP A 80 -5.50 12.30 8.65
CA ASP A 80 -6.50 12.86 7.72
C ASP A 80 -6.82 11.87 6.60
N ALA A 81 -5.80 11.21 6.03
CA ALA A 81 -6.00 10.18 5.02
C ALA A 81 -6.84 9.01 5.52
N TRP A 82 -6.57 8.49 6.73
CA TRP A 82 -7.38 7.41 7.30
C TRP A 82 -8.80 7.84 7.65
N GLU A 83 -8.97 9.02 8.26
CA GLU A 83 -10.29 9.56 8.58
C GLU A 83 -11.15 9.67 7.33
N ARG A 84 -10.60 10.14 6.21
CA ARG A 84 -11.29 10.20 4.92
C ARG A 84 -11.63 8.83 4.36
N LEU A 85 -10.68 7.88 4.40
CA LEU A 85 -10.94 6.50 3.96
C LEU A 85 -12.07 5.85 4.76
N LEU A 86 -12.17 6.14 6.06
CA LEU A 86 -13.22 5.62 6.94
C LEU A 86 -14.60 6.25 6.67
N THR A 87 -14.67 7.39 5.98
CA THR A 87 -15.94 8.01 5.58
C THR A 87 -16.51 7.50 4.26
N ILE A 88 -15.78 6.64 3.55
CA ILE A 88 -16.25 6.05 2.30
C ILE A 88 -17.50 5.20 2.57
N ASP A 89 -18.56 5.41 1.80
CA ASP A 89 -19.69 4.50 1.77
C ASP A 89 -19.21 3.10 1.36
N ARG A 90 -19.34 2.14 2.28
CA ARG A 90 -18.86 0.77 2.10
C ARG A 90 -19.45 0.09 0.87
N ALA A 91 -20.67 0.45 0.46
CA ALA A 91 -21.28 -0.08 -0.76
C ALA A 91 -20.49 0.28 -2.03
N ARG A 92 -19.71 1.37 -2.01
CA ARG A 92 -18.83 1.77 -3.12
C ARG A 92 -17.56 0.91 -3.20
N LEU A 93 -17.19 0.18 -2.14
CA LEU A 93 -15.99 -0.64 -2.09
C LEU A 93 -16.20 -2.07 -2.61
N GLY A 94 -17.20 -2.25 -3.48
CA GLY A 94 -17.51 -3.51 -4.12
C GLY A 94 -18.33 -4.47 -3.26
N PRO A 95 -18.56 -5.71 -3.73
CA PRO A 95 -19.53 -6.64 -3.13
C PRO A 95 -19.16 -7.11 -1.73
N ALA A 96 -17.88 -7.06 -1.39
CA ALA A 96 -17.38 -7.39 -0.05
C ALA A 96 -17.51 -6.23 0.94
N GLU A 97 -17.99 -5.06 0.50
CA GLU A 97 -18.12 -3.85 1.32
C GLU A 97 -16.79 -3.41 1.94
N GLY A 98 -15.69 -3.54 1.18
CA GLY A 98 -14.34 -3.22 1.62
C GLY A 98 -13.72 -4.21 2.62
N ARG A 99 -14.36 -5.34 2.93
CA ARG A 99 -13.78 -6.41 3.79
C ARG A 99 -12.55 -7.09 3.18
N ASP A 100 -12.32 -6.92 1.88
CA ASP A 100 -11.15 -7.42 1.17
C ASP A 100 -10.06 -6.35 0.95
N LEU A 101 -10.20 -5.17 1.57
CA LEU A 101 -9.24 -4.08 1.44
C LEU A 101 -7.88 -4.46 2.05
N CYS A 102 -6.85 -4.47 1.21
CA CYS A 102 -5.47 -4.33 1.63
C CYS A 102 -4.98 -2.93 1.29
N LEU A 103 -4.26 -2.29 2.21
CA LEU A 103 -3.71 -0.95 1.97
C LEU A 103 -2.39 -0.80 2.70
N LEU A 104 -1.37 -0.35 1.97
CA LEU A 104 -0.09 0.13 2.50
C LEU A 104 -0.02 1.64 2.25
N MET A 105 0.25 2.40 3.30
CA MET A 105 0.45 3.84 3.27
C MET A 105 1.82 4.15 3.87
N VAL A 106 2.63 4.90 3.12
CA VAL A 106 3.93 5.43 3.57
C VAL A 106 3.82 6.95 3.54
N VAL A 107 3.95 7.59 4.69
CA VAL A 107 3.87 9.04 4.82
C VAL A 107 5.23 9.58 5.25
N GLU A 108 5.76 10.56 4.52
CA GLU A 108 7.10 11.11 4.74
C GLU A 108 7.04 12.64 4.86
N ASP A 109 7.94 13.21 5.66
CA ASP A 109 8.24 14.63 5.73
C ASP A 109 9.76 14.80 5.99
N PRO A 110 10.31 16.03 6.11
CA PRO A 110 11.74 16.23 6.35
C PRO A 110 12.28 15.57 7.64
N ASP A 111 11.43 15.28 8.62
CA ASP A 111 11.82 14.74 9.93
C ASP A 111 11.74 13.20 9.97
N GLY A 112 11.12 12.56 8.97
CA GLY A 112 11.14 11.10 8.83
C GLY A 112 9.91 10.51 8.15
N GLU A 113 9.61 9.26 8.49
CA GLU A 113 8.59 8.45 7.84
C GLU A 113 7.64 7.79 8.84
N LEU A 114 6.43 7.49 8.36
CA LEU A 114 5.44 6.64 8.99
C LEU A 114 4.93 5.61 7.98
N ILE A 115 4.73 4.39 8.45
CA ILE A 115 4.11 3.32 7.70
C ILE A 115 2.83 2.92 8.42
N SER A 116 1.74 2.83 7.67
CA SER A 116 0.43 2.43 8.18
C SER A 116 -0.25 1.52 7.16
N GLY A 117 -1.14 0.64 7.61
CA GLY A 117 -1.86 -0.21 6.68
C GLY A 117 -2.88 -1.14 7.32
N VAL A 118 -3.61 -1.84 6.45
CA VAL A 118 -4.57 -2.90 6.79
C VAL A 118 -4.47 -4.03 5.77
N GLY A 119 -4.88 -5.24 6.14
CA GLY A 119 -4.80 -6.40 5.24
C GLY A 119 -3.40 -6.82 4.85
N LEU A 120 -2.39 -6.46 5.66
CA LEU A 120 -1.00 -6.76 5.37
C LEU A 120 -0.62 -8.11 6.01
N GLY A 121 -0.22 -9.08 5.18
CA GLY A 121 0.35 -10.35 5.64
C GLY A 121 1.86 -10.30 5.82
N ARG A 122 2.54 -9.37 5.14
CA ARG A 122 3.99 -9.17 5.24
C ARG A 122 4.35 -7.77 4.78
N LEU A 123 5.31 -7.13 5.45
CA LEU A 123 5.87 -5.84 5.05
C LEU A 123 7.38 -5.96 4.86
N MET A 124 7.84 -5.56 3.68
CA MET A 124 9.23 -5.65 3.23
C MET A 124 9.73 -4.31 2.71
N THR A 125 11.05 -4.14 2.69
CA THR A 125 11.72 -3.06 1.97
C THR A 125 12.65 -3.63 0.90
N LEU A 126 12.77 -2.92 -0.22
CA LEU A 126 13.69 -3.26 -1.30
C LEU A 126 14.98 -2.44 -1.19
N GLU A 127 16.04 -3.04 -0.67
CA GLU A 127 17.34 -2.39 -0.50
C GLU A 127 18.42 -3.08 -1.32
N ARG A 128 19.08 -2.33 -2.22
CA ARG A 128 20.22 -2.83 -3.01
C ARG A 128 19.89 -4.15 -3.75
N GLY A 129 18.67 -4.25 -4.28
CA GLY A 129 18.18 -5.42 -5.01
C GLY A 129 17.78 -6.61 -4.13
N ARG A 130 17.59 -6.42 -2.83
CA ARG A 130 17.16 -7.48 -1.90
C ARG A 130 15.93 -7.05 -1.11
N LEU A 131 14.99 -7.99 -0.95
CA LEU A 131 13.85 -7.82 -0.05
C LEU A 131 14.27 -8.17 1.38
N ARG A 132 13.85 -7.35 2.33
CA ARG A 132 14.04 -7.57 3.76
C ARG A 132 12.76 -7.28 4.50
N ASP A 133 12.44 -8.10 5.49
CA ASP A 133 11.31 -7.83 6.37
C ASP A 133 11.58 -6.57 7.19
N VAL A 134 10.57 -5.70 7.24
CA VAL A 134 10.61 -4.46 8.05
C VAL A 134 10.17 -4.76 9.48
N VAL A 135 9.27 -5.74 9.64
CA VAL A 135 8.69 -6.16 10.92
C VAL A 135 8.58 -7.68 10.98
N ASP A 136 8.48 -8.24 12.19
CA ASP A 136 8.18 -9.65 12.38
C ASP A 136 6.72 -10.00 12.00
N LEU A 137 6.45 -11.29 11.80
CA LEU A 137 5.13 -11.78 11.36
C LEU A 137 4.02 -11.60 12.41
N ASN A 138 4.35 -11.32 13.66
CA ASN A 138 3.40 -11.07 14.74
C ASN A 138 3.21 -9.57 15.01
N HIS A 139 3.82 -8.71 14.19
CA HIS A 139 3.79 -7.27 14.42
C HIS A 139 2.36 -6.72 14.26
N PRO A 140 1.89 -5.81 15.12
CA PRO A 140 0.51 -5.29 15.09
C PRO A 140 0.09 -4.50 13.84
N LEU A 141 1.04 -4.22 12.94
CA LEU A 141 0.78 -3.61 11.63
C LEU A 141 0.27 -4.65 10.60
N LEU A 142 0.53 -5.93 10.87
CA LEU A 142 0.08 -7.04 10.06
C LEU A 142 -1.26 -7.54 10.59
N GLY A 143 -2.15 -7.94 9.70
CA GLY A 143 -3.51 -8.35 10.07
C GLY A 143 -4.42 -8.59 8.88
N GLU A 144 -5.64 -9.00 9.20
CA GLU A 144 -6.69 -9.31 8.23
C GLU A 144 -7.08 -8.08 7.39
N PRO A 145 -7.55 -8.30 6.15
CA PRO A 145 -8.05 -7.23 5.30
C PRO A 145 -9.34 -6.64 5.84
N GLY A 146 -9.62 -5.41 5.41
CA GLY A 146 -10.83 -4.70 5.80
C GLY A 146 -10.61 -3.25 6.16
N LEU A 147 -11.66 -2.44 5.99
CA LEU A 147 -11.71 -1.13 6.64
C LEU A 147 -11.70 -1.33 8.16
N PRO A 148 -10.77 -0.68 8.88
CA PRO A 148 -10.64 -0.87 10.31
C PRO A 148 -11.73 -0.08 11.04
N GLU A 149 -12.15 -0.54 12.22
CA GLU A 149 -13.12 0.21 13.06
C GLU A 149 -12.48 1.40 13.78
N GLN A 150 -11.15 1.36 13.94
CA GLN A 150 -10.34 2.38 14.58
C GLN A 150 -9.18 2.75 13.66
N LEU A 151 -8.56 3.91 13.89
CA LEU A 151 -7.38 4.29 13.14
C LEU A 151 -6.28 3.21 13.27
N PRO A 152 -5.68 2.75 12.16
CA PRO A 152 -4.60 1.79 12.20
C PRO A 152 -3.40 2.27 12.99
N LYS A 153 -2.64 1.31 13.52
CA LYS A 153 -1.36 1.59 14.14
C LYS A 153 -0.36 2.05 13.08
N VAL A 154 0.52 2.95 13.49
CA VAL A 154 1.62 3.44 12.66
C VAL A 154 2.96 2.90 13.15
N LEU A 155 3.86 2.65 12.21
CA LEU A 155 5.25 2.28 12.44
C LEU A 155 6.14 3.44 11.99
N GLY A 156 6.96 3.97 12.90
CA GLY A 156 8.06 4.88 12.54
C GLY A 156 9.35 4.09 12.38
N PRO A 157 9.82 3.79 11.14
CA PRO A 157 11.05 3.04 10.95
C PRO A 157 12.26 3.86 11.45
N GLN A 158 13.26 3.19 12.02
CA GLN A 158 14.47 3.85 12.51
C GLN A 158 15.30 4.50 11.39
N ALA A 159 15.22 3.94 10.18
CA ALA A 159 15.84 4.47 8.98
C ALA A 159 14.84 4.43 7.82
N PRO A 160 14.72 5.53 7.04
CA PRO A 160 14.04 5.55 5.76
C PRO A 160 14.41 4.39 4.83
N GLY A 161 13.45 3.50 4.54
CA GLY A 161 13.59 2.49 3.50
C GLY A 161 13.26 3.10 2.15
N PRO A 162 13.99 2.81 1.05
CA PRO A 162 13.80 3.48 -0.24
C PRO A 162 12.46 3.14 -0.91
N VAL A 163 11.97 1.92 -0.71
CA VAL A 163 10.71 1.41 -1.25
C VAL A 163 10.17 0.37 -0.27
N TYR A 164 8.87 0.44 0.02
CA TYR A 164 8.16 -0.54 0.82
C TYR A 164 7.21 -1.36 -0.04
N LEU A 165 7.24 -2.67 0.19
CA LEU A 165 6.38 -3.64 -0.47
C LEU A 165 5.62 -4.38 0.61
N ALA A 166 4.31 -4.52 0.44
CA ALA A 166 3.54 -5.40 1.30
C ALA A 166 2.84 -6.49 0.51
N ARG A 167 2.64 -7.63 1.16
CA ARG A 167 1.80 -8.70 0.67
C ARG A 167 0.47 -8.64 1.39
N CYS A 168 -0.62 -8.92 0.68
CA CYS A 168 -1.91 -9.10 1.31
C CYS A 168 -1.92 -10.31 2.25
N PHE A 169 -2.68 -10.21 3.32
CA PHE A 169 -2.91 -11.31 4.27
C PHE A 169 -3.55 -12.52 3.57
N GLY A 170 -3.16 -13.73 3.99
CA GLY A 170 -3.69 -14.99 3.45
C GLY A 170 -3.11 -15.43 2.10
N GLU A 171 -2.25 -14.64 1.46
CA GLU A 171 -1.55 -15.08 0.24
C GLU A 171 -0.38 -16.03 0.58
N PRO A 172 0.04 -16.90 -0.37
CA PRO A 172 1.12 -17.89 -0.16
C PRO A 172 2.38 -17.30 0.48
N VAL A 173 3.22 -18.07 1.18
CA VAL A 173 4.23 -17.46 2.09
C VAL A 173 5.58 -17.17 1.42
N GLU A 174 5.95 -17.88 0.36
CA GLU A 174 7.32 -17.77 -0.17
C GLU A 174 7.61 -16.35 -0.70
N PRO A 175 8.67 -15.69 -0.20
CA PRO A 175 9.04 -14.37 -0.64
C PRO A 175 9.59 -14.47 -2.07
N PRO A 176 9.03 -13.72 -3.03
CA PRO A 176 9.59 -13.65 -4.38
C PRO A 176 11.01 -13.06 -4.34
N SER A 177 11.81 -13.33 -5.37
CA SER A 177 12.99 -12.52 -5.63
C SER A 177 12.61 -11.04 -5.82
N ALA A 178 13.57 -10.12 -5.66
CA ALA A 178 13.31 -8.69 -5.88
C ALA A 178 12.77 -8.40 -7.30
N ARG A 179 13.27 -9.12 -8.31
CA ARG A 179 12.81 -9.00 -9.70
C ARG A 179 11.36 -9.47 -9.85
N GLU A 180 11.02 -10.62 -9.29
CA GLU A 180 9.66 -11.15 -9.32
C GLU A 180 8.69 -10.24 -8.55
N ALA A 181 9.10 -9.71 -7.40
CA ALA A 181 8.31 -8.76 -6.62
C ALA A 181 7.94 -7.51 -7.43
N LEU A 182 8.94 -6.91 -8.09
CA LEU A 182 8.72 -5.75 -8.95
C LEU A 182 7.77 -6.07 -10.11
N ALA A 183 7.95 -7.23 -10.77
CA ALA A 183 7.06 -7.66 -11.84
C ALA A 183 5.62 -7.87 -11.35
N LEU A 184 5.44 -8.45 -10.16
CA LEU A 184 4.14 -8.62 -9.51
C LEU A 184 3.49 -7.27 -9.18
N CYS A 185 4.27 -6.29 -8.72
CA CYS A 185 3.81 -4.91 -8.52
C CYS A 185 3.51 -4.15 -9.82
N GLY A 186 3.71 -4.76 -11.00
CA GLY A 186 3.47 -4.13 -12.30
C GLY A 186 4.64 -3.25 -12.80
N VAL A 187 5.79 -3.29 -12.13
CA VAL A 187 7.00 -2.59 -12.54
C VAL A 187 7.69 -3.42 -13.63
N ARG A 188 7.88 -2.84 -14.81
CA ARG A 188 8.62 -3.47 -15.92
C ARG A 188 10.09 -3.05 -15.87
N ALA A 189 10.98 -4.01 -16.06
CA ALA A 189 12.41 -3.79 -16.30
C ALA A 189 12.66 -3.40 -17.76
#